data_AF-A0A0N7GRZ6-F1
#
_entry.id   AF-A0A0N7GRZ6-F1
#
_cell.length_a   1.000
_cell.length_b   1.000
_cell.length_c   1.000
_cell.angle_alpha   90.00
_cell.angle_beta   90.00
_cell.angle_gamma   90.00
#
_symmetry.space_group_name_H-M   'P 1'
#
loop_
_entity.id
_entity.type
_entity.pdbx_description
1 polymer ?
#
loop_
_entity_poly.entity_id
_entity_poly.type
_entity_poly.pdbx_seq_one_letter_code
_entity_poly.pdbx_strand_id
1 'polypeptide(L)'
;MGRAGKLVAGAIVGGMALTLALLAAVDPPAPRASVSGHISRADAGPELGETLRRCRTVTVADPECEAAWETKRRHFFGQEKDEK
;
A
#
# COMPACT_ATOMS: atom_id res chain seq x y z
N MET A 1 -21.50 37.94 10.24
CA MET A 1 -21.80 36.59 9.72
C MET A 1 -22.78 35.90 10.66
N GLY A 2 -23.94 35.48 10.17
CA GLY A 2 -24.98 34.83 11.00
C GLY A 2 -24.56 33.47 11.52
N ARG A 3 -25.26 32.95 12.54
CA ARG A 3 -24.99 31.62 13.13
C ARG A 3 -24.92 30.52 12.07
N ALA A 4 -25.82 30.55 11.08
CA ALA A 4 -25.81 29.63 9.95
C ALA A 4 -24.49 29.67 9.14
N GLY A 5 -23.94 30.86 8.88
CA GLY A 5 -22.67 31.01 8.17
C GLY A 5 -21.48 30.43 8.96
N LYS A 6 -21.50 30.51 10.30
CA LYS A 6 -20.47 29.90 11.15
C LYS A 6 -20.54 28.38 11.15
N LEU A 7 -21.74 27.80 11.06
CA LEU A 7 -21.93 26.36 10.98
C LEU A 7 -21.46 25.80 9.63
N VAL A 8 -21.78 26.49 8.53
CA VAL A 8 -21.32 26.10 7.18
C VAL A 8 -19.80 26.13 7.10
N ALA A 9 -19.15 27.19 7.59
CA ALA A 9 -17.69 27.28 7.61
C ALA A 9 -17.05 26.17 8.46
N GLY A 10 -17.63 25.86 9.62
CA GLY A 10 -17.17 24.77 10.48
C GLY A 10 -17.28 23.40 9.83
N ALA A 11 -18.38 23.14 9.12
CA ALA A 11 -18.60 21.87 8.42
C ALA A 11 -17.57 21.64 7.30
N ILE A 12 -17.21 22.69 6.55
CA ILE A 12 -16.22 22.60 5.47
C ILE A 12 -14.83 22.26 6.04
N VAL A 13 -14.40 22.98 7.08
CA VAL A 13 -13.08 22.75 7.71
C VAL A 13 -13.02 21.36 8.34
N GLY A 14 -14.08 20.96 9.06
CA GLY A 14 -14.16 19.64 9.68
C GLY A 14 -14.14 18.50 8.66
N GLY A 15 -14.90 18.64 7.56
CA GLY A 15 -14.91 17.67 6.47
C GLY A 15 -13.53 17.53 5.81
N MET A 16 -12.87 18.66 5.51
CA MET A 16 -11.53 18.65 4.91
C MET A 16 -10.49 18.00 5.83
N ALA A 17 -10.53 18.29 7.13
CA ALA A 17 -9.64 17.67 8.12
C ALA A 17 -9.87 16.15 8.21
N LEU A 18 -11.12 15.70 8.19
CA LEU A 18 -11.46 14.27 8.21
C LEU A 18 -10.95 13.56 6.95
N THR A 19 -11.14 14.14 5.77
CA THR A 19 -10.64 13.58 4.51
C THR A 19 -9.11 13.46 4.52
N LEU A 20 -8.40 14.48 5.00
CA LEU A 20 -6.94 14.44 5.12
C LEU A 20 -6.46 13.39 6.14
N ALA A 21 -7.16 13.24 7.26
CA ALA A 21 -6.84 12.21 8.25
C ALA A 21 -7.03 10.79 7.69
N LEU A 22 -8.11 10.57 6.92
CA LEU A 22 -8.33 9.30 6.24
C LEU A 22 -7.23 9.04 5.22
N LEU A 23 -6.92 10.01 4.37
CA LEU A 23 -5.82 9.91 3.40
C LEU A 23 -4.50 9.56 4.10
N ALA A 24 -4.15 10.25 5.19
CA ALA A 24 -2.93 9.96 5.95
C ALA A 24 -2.93 8.59 6.65
N ALA A 25 -4.11 8.06 6.99
CA ALA A 25 -4.24 6.74 7.59
C ALA A 25 -4.14 5.61 6.55
N VAL A 26 -4.57 5.85 5.30
CA VAL A 26 -4.42 4.88 4.21
C VAL A 26 -3.13 5.04 3.41
N ASP A 27 -2.49 6.21 3.46
CA ASP A 27 -1.21 6.41 2.79
C ASP A 27 -0.15 5.55 3.51
N PRO A 28 0.49 4.59 2.83
CA PRO A 28 1.61 3.89 3.42
C PRO A 28 2.66 4.91 3.85
N PRO A 29 3.31 4.75 5.02
CA PRO A 29 4.27 5.71 5.51
C PRO A 29 5.27 6.02 4.40
N ALA A 30 5.46 7.32 4.10
CA ALA A 30 6.41 7.79 3.10
C ALA A 30 7.70 6.96 3.23
N PRO A 31 8.23 6.37 2.14
CA PRO A 31 9.38 5.49 2.22
C PRO A 31 10.48 6.24 2.98
N ARG A 32 10.68 5.89 4.27
CA ARG A 32 11.80 6.40 5.04
C ARG A 32 12.98 6.06 4.17
N ALA A 33 13.75 7.09 3.76
CA ALA A 33 14.86 6.98 2.82
C ALA A 33 15.49 5.61 2.99
N SER A 34 15.17 4.73 2.04
CA SER A 34 15.38 3.32 2.20
C SER A 34 16.86 3.15 2.48
N VAL A 35 17.23 2.68 3.68
CA VAL A 35 18.43 1.88 3.80
C VAL A 35 18.20 0.82 2.74
N SER A 36 18.98 0.93 1.67
CA SER A 36 18.90 0.07 0.50
C SER A 36 19.31 -1.33 0.95
N GLY A 37 18.41 -2.03 1.63
CA GLY A 37 18.31 -3.46 1.56
C GLY A 37 18.00 -3.74 0.11
N HIS A 38 19.07 -3.92 -0.67
CA HIS A 38 19.00 -4.39 -2.02
C HIS A 38 18.18 -5.69 -1.95
N ILE A 39 16.89 -5.65 -2.26
CA ILE A 39 16.15 -6.87 -2.56
C ILE A 39 16.85 -7.36 -3.83
N SER A 40 17.78 -8.29 -3.65
CA SER A 40 18.58 -8.76 -4.75
C SER A 40 17.62 -9.39 -5.73
N ARG A 41 17.73 -9.04 -7.01
CA ARG A 41 17.02 -9.75 -8.07
C ARG A 41 17.31 -11.26 -8.01
N ALA A 42 18.39 -11.67 -7.35
CA ALA A 42 18.70 -13.08 -7.08
C ALA A 42 17.68 -13.79 -6.17
N ASP A 43 16.92 -13.08 -5.33
CA ASP A 43 15.92 -13.67 -4.41
C ASP A 43 14.53 -13.82 -5.04
N ALA A 44 14.35 -13.35 -6.27
CA ALA A 44 13.16 -13.57 -7.07
C ALA A 44 13.60 -14.30 -8.33
N GLY A 45 13.18 -15.56 -8.52
CA GLY A 45 13.43 -16.27 -9.77
C GLY A 45 13.03 -15.39 -10.98
N PRO A 46 13.72 -15.51 -12.13
CA PRO A 46 13.57 -14.58 -13.26
C PRO A 46 12.12 -14.39 -13.71
N GLU A 47 11.32 -15.46 -13.66
CA GLU A 47 9.88 -15.46 -13.97
C GLU A 47 9.04 -14.60 -13.00
N LEU A 48 9.36 -14.65 -11.69
CA LEU A 48 8.63 -13.90 -10.66
C LEU A 48 8.85 -12.39 -10.82
N GLY A 49 10.04 -11.99 -11.28
CA GLY A 49 10.37 -10.58 -11.51
C GLY A 49 9.52 -9.92 -12.59
N GLU A 50 9.23 -10.65 -13.67
CA GLU A 50 8.42 -10.14 -14.78
C GLU A 50 6.94 -10.05 -14.41
N THR A 51 6.40 -11.08 -13.75
CA THR A 51 5.03 -11.05 -13.22
C THR A 51 4.84 -9.91 -12.22
N LEU A 52 5.77 -9.71 -11.28
CA LEU A 52 5.70 -8.59 -10.33
C LEU A 52 5.76 -7.22 -11.01
N ARG A 53 6.51 -7.08 -12.12
CA ARG A 53 6.57 -5.83 -12.89
C ARG A 53 5.24 -5.55 -13.59
N ARG A 54 4.61 -6.58 -14.17
CA ARG A 54 3.27 -6.49 -14.76
C ARG A 54 2.23 -6.09 -13.71
N CYS A 55 2.23 -6.76 -12.56
CA CYS A 55 1.26 -6.54 -11.47
C CYS A 55 1.26 -5.12 -10.91
N ARG A 56 2.36 -4.35 -11.07
CA ARG A 56 2.39 -2.92 -10.69
C ARG A 56 1.52 -2.02 -11.55
N THR A 57 1.14 -2.47 -12.74
CA THR A 57 0.41 -1.66 -13.73
C THR A 57 -1.04 -2.10 -13.91
N VAL A 58 -1.40 -3.27 -13.37
CA VAL A 58 -2.75 -3.81 -13.44
C VAL A 58 -3.63 -3.12 -12.39
N THR A 59 -4.74 -2.53 -12.83
CA THR A 59 -5.70 -1.82 -11.96
C THR A 59 -6.97 -2.62 -11.68
N VAL A 60 -7.08 -3.80 -12.28
CA VAL A 60 -8.20 -4.73 -12.09
C VAL A 60 -7.75 -5.90 -11.21
N ALA A 61 -8.70 -6.59 -10.59
CA ALA A 61 -8.39 -7.78 -9.81
C ALA A 61 -7.78 -8.86 -10.71
N ASP A 62 -6.57 -9.29 -10.40
CA ASP A 62 -5.82 -10.29 -11.16
C ASP A 62 -5.34 -11.40 -10.21
N PRO A 63 -5.78 -12.65 -10.43
CA PRO A 63 -5.47 -13.75 -9.51
C PRO A 63 -3.99 -14.14 -9.51
N GLU A 64 -3.25 -13.94 -10.61
CA GLU A 64 -1.81 -14.20 -10.64
C GLU A 64 -1.05 -13.17 -9.80
N CYS A 65 -1.50 -11.92 -9.82
CA CYS A 65 -0.91 -10.87 -9.00
C CYS A 65 -1.17 -11.07 -7.51
N GLU A 66 -2.37 -11.50 -7.13
CA GLU A 66 -2.69 -11.85 -5.74
C GLU A 66 -1.85 -13.03 -5.25
N ALA A 67 -1.69 -14.08 -6.06
CA ALA A 67 -0.87 -15.23 -5.70
C ALA A 67 0.63 -14.88 -5.56
N ALA A 68 1.15 -14.02 -6.45
CA ALA A 68 2.52 -13.52 -6.39
C ALA A 68 2.75 -12.66 -5.15
N TRP A 69 1.78 -11.81 -4.78
CA TRP A 69 1.81 -11.01 -3.56
C TRP A 69 1.82 -11.89 -2.31
N GLU A 70 0.88 -12.84 -2.20
CA GLU A 70 0.78 -13.75 -1.05
C GLU A 70 2.04 -14.58 -0.84
N THR A 71 2.67 -15.03 -1.92
CA THR A 71 3.95 -15.74 -1.86
C THR A 71 5.06 -14.86 -1.26
N LYS A 72 5.21 -13.62 -1.74
CA LYS A 72 6.21 -12.70 -1.17
C LYS A 72 5.86 -12.26 0.25
N ARG A 73 4.58 -12.08 0.56
CA ARG A 73 4.09 -11.71 1.89
C ARG A 73 4.45 -12.80 2.92
N ARG A 74 4.11 -14.05 2.64
CA ARG A 74 4.46 -15.21 3.49
C ARG A 74 5.97 -15.33 3.70
N HIS A 75 6.75 -15.21 2.63
CA HIS A 75 8.21 -15.23 2.68
C HIS A 75 8.77 -14.11 3.57
N PHE A 76 8.28 -12.87 3.40
CA PHE A 76 8.72 -11.72 4.20
C PHE A 76 8.43 -11.91 5.70
N PHE A 77 7.27 -12.48 6.04
CA PHE A 77 6.90 -12.77 7.43
C PHE A 77 7.47 -14.10 7.95
N GLY A 78 8.27 -14.82 7.16
CA GLY A 78 8.85 -16.10 7.54
C GLY A 78 7.82 -17.21 7.78
N GLN A 79 6.58 -17.06 7.27
CA GLN A 79 5.48 -18.02 7.43
C GLN A 79 5.57 -19.20 6.46
N GLU A 80 6.65 -19.29 5.69
CA GLU A 80 6.98 -20.46 4.89
C GLU A 80 7.51 -21.64 5.72
N LYS A 81 7.71 -21.44 7.04
CA LYS A 81 8.36 -22.42 7.94
C LYS A 81 7.41 -23.28 8.78
N ASP A 82 6.10 -23.08 8.67
CA ASP A 82 5.11 -23.85 9.46
C ASP A 82 4.78 -25.23 8.84
N GLU A 83 5.42 -25.61 7.74
CA GLU A 83 5.41 -26.97 7.19
C GLU A 83 6.68 -27.74 7.58
N LYS A 84 6.89 -27.96 8.89
CA LYS A 84 7.74 -29.08 9.35
C LYS A 84 7.42 -29.54 10.77
#